data_AF-A0A9D5DU75-F1
#
_entry.id   AF-A0A9D5DU75-F1
#
_cell.length_a   1.000
_cell.length_b   1.000
_cell.length_c   1.000
_cell.angle_alpha   90.00
_cell.angle_beta   90.00
_cell.angle_gamma   90.00
#
_symmetry.space_group_name_H-M   'P 1'
#
loop_
_entity.id
_entity.type
_entity.pdbx_description
1 polymer ?
#
loop_
_entity_poly.entity_id
_entity_poly.type
_entity_poly.pdbx_seq_one_letter_code
_entity_poly.pdbx_strand_id
1 'polypeptide(L)'
;MNWEEIREEYETTTITLKALAEKHGAKLGTLKSRKSREGWERDATKGEDATKVATNRIRDATPKESKQSKKKRSGNPNPQNQFTERNSAALKHGLFSRYMPKETLEIIGMLEDANPVDLLWDQIQIQYAAILRSQKIMWVNDANDSTKALTKVKGGLKVDSEGNLVKVAFAEELQYDNQYAWDKQANFLSAQSRAIAELRSSIKQFNDMAHEDDTRRLKLEQLQLNVNKTKAEVSLLSNDEEEYEDDGFMDAIKGASEQVWNDEEA
;
A
#
# COMPACT_ATOMS: atom_id res chain seq x y z
N MET A 1 28.34 -14.82 68.12
CA MET A 1 29.29 -14.50 67.05
C MET A 1 29.32 -12.99 66.93
N ASN A 2 30.39 -12.36 67.43
CA ASN A 2 30.49 -10.90 67.47
C ASN A 2 31.06 -10.41 66.14
N TRP A 3 30.25 -9.74 65.32
CA TRP A 3 30.65 -9.35 63.96
C TRP A 3 31.52 -8.10 63.94
N GLU A 4 31.43 -7.26 64.97
CA GLU A 4 32.25 -6.04 65.10
C GLU A 4 33.71 -6.42 65.37
N GLU A 5 33.96 -7.36 66.28
CA GLU A 5 35.31 -7.90 66.54
C GLU A 5 35.94 -8.55 65.31
N ILE A 6 35.14 -9.29 64.53
CA ILE A 6 35.59 -9.94 63.29
C ILE A 6 35.97 -8.89 62.24
N ARG A 7 35.20 -7.80 62.15
CA ARG A 7 35.48 -6.69 61.25
C ARG A 7 36.75 -5.97 61.69
N GLU A 8 36.88 -5.56 62.94
CA GLU A 8 38.08 -4.90 63.45
C GLU A 8 39.33 -5.76 63.23
N GLU A 9 39.26 -7.06 63.49
CA GLU A 9 40.37 -7.97 63.23
C GLU A 9 40.68 -8.07 61.72
N TYR A 10 39.66 -8.02 60.85
CA TYR A 10 39.88 -7.99 59.39
C TYR A 10 40.56 -6.70 58.93
N GLU A 11 40.19 -5.55 59.49
CA GLU A 11 40.67 -4.23 59.07
C GLU A 11 42.07 -3.92 59.65
N THR A 12 42.37 -4.39 60.87
CA THR A 12 43.65 -4.16 61.56
C THR A 12 44.74 -5.17 61.23
N THR A 13 44.38 -6.40 60.85
CA THR A 13 45.36 -7.48 60.60
C THR A 13 45.45 -7.87 59.12
N THR A 14 46.62 -8.38 58.71
CA THR A 14 46.85 -8.93 57.37
C THR A 14 46.37 -10.39 57.21
N ILE A 15 45.51 -10.88 58.11
CA ILE A 15 45.01 -12.28 58.09
C ILE A 15 44.12 -12.51 56.86
N THR A 16 44.10 -13.70 56.23
CA THR A 16 43.19 -13.93 55.10
C THR A 16 41.75 -14.18 55.57
N LEU A 17 40.74 -13.85 54.74
CA LEU A 17 39.32 -14.12 55.05
C LEU A 17 39.06 -15.61 55.37
N LYS A 18 39.87 -16.52 54.81
CA LYS A 18 39.77 -17.97 55.09
C LYS A 18 40.23 -18.30 56.50
N ALA A 19 41.37 -17.76 56.93
CA ALA A 19 41.87 -17.96 58.29
C ALA A 19 40.96 -17.30 59.33
N LEU A 20 40.39 -16.12 59.03
CA LEU A 20 39.39 -15.46 59.89
C LEU A 20 38.11 -16.30 60.03
N ALA A 21 37.69 -16.97 58.97
CA ALA A 21 36.55 -17.89 58.96
C ALA A 21 36.76 -19.08 59.89
N GLU A 22 37.95 -19.71 59.82
CA GLU A 22 38.31 -20.85 60.66
C GLU A 22 38.45 -20.45 62.13
N LYS A 23 39.07 -19.29 62.41
CA LYS A 23 39.27 -18.78 63.78
C LYS A 23 37.95 -18.48 64.51
N HIS A 24 37.00 -17.87 63.81
CA HIS A 24 35.72 -17.48 64.40
C HIS A 24 34.60 -18.52 64.20
N GLY A 25 34.88 -19.65 63.52
CA GLY A 25 33.88 -20.68 63.24
C GLY A 25 32.77 -20.22 62.28
N ALA A 26 33.07 -19.24 61.41
CA ALA A 26 32.15 -18.74 60.38
C ALA A 26 32.36 -19.43 59.04
N LYS A 27 31.30 -19.56 58.24
CA LYS A 27 31.46 -19.96 56.83
C LYS A 27 32.12 -18.82 56.05
N LEU A 28 33.16 -19.15 55.27
CA LEU A 28 33.87 -18.19 54.39
C LEU A 28 32.92 -17.39 53.48
N GLY A 29 31.84 -18.02 52.99
CA GLY A 29 30.82 -17.35 52.17
C GLY A 29 30.06 -16.25 52.92
N THR A 30 29.78 -16.46 54.21
CA THR A 30 29.12 -15.48 55.07
C THR A 30 30.00 -14.25 55.29
N LEU A 31 31.30 -14.46 55.52
CA LEU A 31 32.29 -13.39 55.66
C LEU A 31 32.47 -12.56 54.38
N LYS A 32 32.52 -13.22 53.21
CA LYS A 32 32.60 -12.52 51.91
C LYS A 32 31.37 -11.65 51.66
N SER A 33 30.18 -12.16 51.96
CA SER A 33 28.92 -11.44 51.80
C SER A 33 28.86 -10.22 52.73
N ARG A 34 29.22 -10.39 54.01
CA ARG A 34 29.23 -9.30 54.99
C ARG A 34 30.27 -8.23 54.66
N LYS A 35 31.51 -8.63 54.33
CA LYS A 35 32.55 -7.71 53.85
C LYS A 35 32.03 -6.82 52.72
N SER A 36 31.31 -7.40 51.76
CA SER A 36 30.76 -6.64 50.62
C SER A 36 29.57 -5.75 51.01
N ARG A 37 28.73 -6.16 51.96
CA ARG A 37 27.52 -5.41 52.36
C ARG A 37 27.82 -4.29 53.34
N GLU A 38 28.82 -4.48 54.19
CA GLU A 38 29.20 -3.56 55.27
C GLU A 38 30.47 -2.79 54.94
N GLY A 39 31.03 -2.99 53.74
CA GLY A 39 32.16 -2.20 53.22
C GLY A 39 33.43 -2.31 54.05
N TRP A 40 33.82 -3.53 54.44
CA TRP A 40 35.05 -3.69 55.25
C TRP A 40 36.28 -3.39 54.40
N GLU A 41 37.08 -2.41 54.82
CA GLU A 41 38.28 -1.95 54.13
C GLU A 41 39.51 -2.20 54.98
N ARG A 42 40.61 -2.60 54.34
CA ARG A 42 41.89 -2.68 55.03
C ARG A 42 42.62 -1.38 54.80
N ASP A 43 43.02 -0.74 55.90
CA ASP A 43 44.03 0.30 55.82
C ASP A 43 45.30 -0.33 55.23
N ALA A 44 45.76 0.24 54.12
CA ALA A 44 47.01 -0.15 53.51
C ALA A 44 48.14 0.23 54.49
N THR A 45 48.49 -0.68 55.38
CA THR A 45 49.67 -0.52 56.22
C THR A 45 50.87 -0.28 55.31
N LYS A 46 51.51 0.88 55.49
CA LYS A 46 52.80 1.22 54.89
C LYS A 46 53.75 0.07 55.20
N GLY A 47 54.07 -0.71 54.18
CA GLY A 47 54.58 -2.06 54.34
C GLY A 47 56.04 -2.16 54.73
N GLU A 48 56.47 -3.40 54.96
CA GLU A 48 57.85 -3.86 54.88
C GLU A 48 57.76 -5.34 54.49
N ASP A 49 57.94 -5.62 53.18
CA ASP A 49 58.33 -6.91 52.57
C ASP A 49 57.79 -7.10 51.13
N ALA A 50 57.82 -6.03 50.33
CA ALA A 50 57.84 -6.15 48.87
C ALA A 50 59.24 -5.77 48.36
N THR A 51 60.22 -6.59 48.71
CA THR A 51 61.55 -6.47 48.11
C THR A 51 61.49 -6.94 46.65
N LYS A 52 61.75 -5.97 45.76
CA LYS A 52 62.52 -6.06 44.51
C LYS A 52 61.76 -6.01 43.15
N VAL A 53 61.84 -4.78 42.62
CA VAL A 53 62.18 -4.37 41.24
C VAL A 53 61.04 -4.28 40.21
N ALA A 54 60.45 -3.09 40.13
CA ALA A 54 59.96 -2.53 38.87
C ALA A 54 60.89 -1.37 38.46
N THR A 55 61.88 -1.65 37.62
CA THR A 55 62.57 -0.58 36.88
C THR A 55 61.65 -0.10 35.76
N ASN A 56 61.30 1.19 35.81
CA ASN A 56 60.52 1.91 34.82
C ASN A 56 61.07 1.71 33.40
N ARG A 57 60.25 1.19 32.48
CA ARG A 57 60.47 1.34 31.04
C ARG A 57 59.43 2.28 30.49
N ILE A 58 59.90 3.46 30.12
CA ILE A 58 59.26 4.39 29.18
C ILE A 58 58.84 3.56 27.96
N ARG A 59 57.56 3.59 27.60
CA ARG A 59 57.07 3.03 26.34
C ARG A 59 56.39 4.14 25.55
N ASP A 60 57.24 4.89 24.85
CA ASP A 60 56.88 5.53 23.60
C ASP A 60 56.42 4.48 22.58
N ALA A 61 55.60 4.94 21.64
CA ALA A 61 54.80 4.18 20.70
C ALA A 61 55.55 3.07 19.92
N THR A 62 55.07 1.83 20.05
CA THR A 62 54.80 0.87 18.95
C THR A 62 54.29 -0.45 19.54
N PRO A 63 53.00 -0.79 19.36
CA PRO A 63 52.50 -2.09 19.83
C PRO A 63 52.95 -3.19 18.86
N LYS A 64 53.82 -4.07 19.35
CA LYS A 64 54.18 -5.34 18.73
C LYS A 64 52.96 -6.26 18.74
N GLU A 65 52.47 -6.63 17.55
CA GLU A 65 51.30 -7.49 17.34
C GLU A 65 51.42 -8.83 18.07
N SER A 66 50.64 -9.01 19.14
CA SER A 66 50.36 -10.34 19.67
C SER A 66 49.38 -11.05 18.74
N LYS A 67 49.88 -12.01 17.96
CA LYS A 67 49.11 -13.00 17.20
C LYS A 67 48.36 -13.96 18.14
N GLN A 68 47.43 -13.45 18.92
CA GLN A 68 46.28 -14.21 19.36
C GLN A 68 45.10 -13.66 18.58
N SER A 69 44.94 -14.17 17.36
CA SER A 69 43.68 -14.00 16.63
C SER A 69 42.62 -14.74 17.43
N LYS A 70 42.01 -14.06 18.40
CA LYS A 70 40.59 -14.24 18.68
C LYS A 70 39.97 -14.12 17.30
N LYS A 71 39.66 -15.26 16.65
CA LYS A 71 38.84 -15.26 15.46
C LYS A 71 37.55 -14.64 15.94
N LYS A 72 37.43 -13.33 15.78
CA LYS A 72 36.17 -12.65 15.92
C LYS A 72 35.31 -13.43 14.94
N ARG A 73 34.34 -14.19 15.47
CA ARG A 73 33.12 -14.47 14.74
C ARG A 73 32.41 -13.12 14.56
N SER A 74 33.07 -12.14 13.95
CA SER A 74 32.41 -11.16 13.15
C SER A 74 31.97 -11.94 11.93
N GLY A 75 30.89 -12.71 12.09
CA GLY A 75 30.03 -12.99 10.96
C GLY A 75 29.81 -11.63 10.30
N ASN A 76 29.95 -11.60 8.97
CA ASN A 76 29.80 -10.38 8.21
C ASN A 76 28.58 -9.62 8.76
N PRO A 77 28.72 -8.39 9.29
CA PRO A 77 27.59 -7.66 9.87
C PRO A 77 26.49 -7.42 8.84
N ASN A 78 26.80 -7.57 7.56
CA ASN A 78 25.84 -7.55 6.47
C ASN A 78 26.17 -8.66 5.44
N PRO A 79 25.87 -9.94 5.73
CA PRO A 79 26.10 -11.00 4.77
C PRO A 79 25.23 -10.74 3.55
N GLN A 80 25.83 -10.63 2.36
CA GLN A 80 25.05 -10.66 1.13
C GLN A 80 24.25 -11.95 1.14
N ASN A 81 22.92 -11.84 1.09
CA ASN A 81 22.01 -12.97 1.14
C ASN A 81 22.28 -13.85 -0.08
N GLN A 82 23.04 -14.93 0.07
CA GLN A 82 23.33 -15.87 -1.04
C GLN A 82 22.08 -16.63 -1.50
N PHE A 83 21.00 -16.59 -0.73
CA PHE A 83 19.73 -17.25 -1.00
C PHE A 83 18.56 -16.25 -1.03
N THR A 84 18.64 -15.18 -1.82
CA THR A 84 17.54 -14.20 -1.95
C THR A 84 16.23 -14.84 -2.41
N GLU A 85 16.29 -15.88 -3.24
CA GLU A 85 15.10 -16.56 -3.78
C GLU A 85 14.40 -17.48 -2.78
N ARG A 86 15.11 -17.95 -1.73
CA ARG A 86 14.57 -18.88 -0.72
C ARG A 86 14.54 -18.30 0.69
N ASN A 87 15.18 -17.16 0.94
CA ASN A 87 15.21 -16.51 2.23
C ASN A 87 14.01 -15.56 2.38
N SER A 88 12.92 -16.10 2.91
CA SER A 88 11.68 -15.36 3.22
C SER A 88 11.74 -14.50 4.49
N ALA A 89 12.88 -14.45 5.20
CA ALA A 89 12.99 -13.76 6.48
C ALA A 89 13.06 -12.22 6.36
N ALA A 90 13.22 -11.68 5.15
CA ALA A 90 13.37 -10.23 4.90
C ALA A 90 12.46 -9.70 3.77
N LEU A 91 11.38 -10.41 3.44
CA LEU A 91 10.45 -9.94 2.41
C LEU A 91 9.64 -8.77 2.98
N LYS A 92 9.77 -7.58 2.36
CA LYS A 92 9.09 -6.34 2.77
C LYS A 92 7.58 -6.47 2.93
N HIS A 93 6.97 -7.45 2.27
CA HIS A 93 5.52 -7.64 2.21
C HIS A 93 5.04 -8.99 2.80
N GLY A 94 5.83 -9.58 3.71
CA GLY A 94 5.39 -10.69 4.56
C GLY A 94 4.77 -11.89 3.82
N LEU A 95 3.64 -12.39 4.35
CA LEU A 95 2.91 -13.58 3.90
C LEU A 95 2.46 -13.52 2.43
N PHE A 96 2.10 -12.32 1.94
CA PHE A 96 1.50 -12.14 0.63
C PHE A 96 2.49 -12.22 -0.53
N SER A 97 3.78 -12.10 -0.25
CA SER A 97 4.86 -12.15 -1.25
C SER A 97 4.92 -13.41 -2.09
N ARG A 98 4.34 -14.52 -1.60
CA ARG A 98 4.29 -15.81 -2.30
C ARG A 98 3.16 -15.92 -3.31
N TYR A 99 2.14 -15.08 -3.18
CA TYR A 99 0.87 -15.23 -3.90
C TYR A 99 0.56 -14.04 -4.82
N MET A 100 1.25 -12.91 -4.65
CA MET A 100 0.99 -11.70 -5.42
C MET A 100 2.23 -11.22 -6.18
N PRO A 101 2.05 -10.61 -7.37
CA PRO A 101 3.11 -9.94 -8.11
C PRO A 101 3.77 -8.83 -7.28
N LYS A 102 5.05 -8.53 -7.59
CA LYS A 102 5.82 -7.49 -6.89
C LYS A 102 5.14 -6.12 -6.91
N GLU A 103 4.58 -5.73 -8.06
CA GLU A 103 3.84 -4.46 -8.23
C GLU A 103 2.65 -4.36 -7.27
N THR A 104 1.89 -5.44 -7.10
CA THR A 104 0.74 -5.50 -6.20
C THR A 104 1.17 -5.39 -4.74
N LEU A 105 2.30 -5.99 -4.38
CA LEU A 105 2.85 -5.91 -3.03
C LEU A 105 3.32 -4.50 -2.70
N GLU A 106 3.97 -3.81 -3.63
CA GLU A 106 4.37 -2.41 -3.47
C GLU A 106 3.17 -1.52 -3.20
N ILE A 107 2.07 -1.71 -3.93
CA ILE A 107 0.81 -1.00 -3.72
C ILE A 107 0.25 -1.28 -2.32
N ILE A 108 0.17 -2.55 -1.91
CA ILE A 108 -0.36 -2.92 -0.58
C ILE A 108 0.49 -2.32 0.54
N GLY A 109 1.82 -2.33 0.40
CA GLY A 109 2.71 -1.70 1.37
C GLY A 109 2.49 -0.19 1.48
N MET A 110 2.19 0.49 0.37
CA MET A 110 1.82 1.92 0.41
C MET A 110 0.45 2.15 1.07
N LEU A 111 -0.49 1.21 0.95
CA LEU A 111 -1.82 1.31 1.55
C LEU A 111 -1.81 1.08 3.07
N GLU A 112 -0.94 0.19 3.58
CA GLU A 112 -0.89 -0.14 5.02
C GLU A 112 -0.58 1.09 5.90
N ASP A 113 0.25 2.01 5.40
CA ASP A 113 0.66 3.22 6.13
C ASP A 113 -0.31 4.41 5.92
N ALA A 114 -1.30 4.27 5.04
CA ALA A 114 -2.20 5.37 4.67
C ALA A 114 -3.45 5.46 5.57
N ASN A 115 -3.88 6.68 5.87
CA ASN A 115 -5.11 6.93 6.60
C ASN A 115 -6.33 6.55 5.73
N PRO A 116 -7.33 5.81 6.24
CA PRO A 116 -8.55 5.49 5.52
C PRO A 116 -9.26 6.68 4.85
N VAL A 117 -9.23 7.86 5.50
CA VAL A 117 -9.83 9.09 4.94
C VAL A 117 -9.06 9.60 3.73
N ASP A 118 -7.73 9.48 3.75
CA ASP A 118 -6.87 9.91 2.66
C ASP A 118 -7.01 8.96 1.46
N LEU A 119 -7.12 7.66 1.71
CA LEU A 119 -7.38 6.66 0.67
C LEU A 119 -8.74 6.89 -0.02
N LEU A 120 -9.77 7.24 0.75
CA LEU A 120 -11.08 7.54 0.19
C LEU A 120 -11.06 8.83 -0.64
N TRP A 121 -10.28 9.83 -0.22
CA TRP A 121 -10.04 11.04 -0.99
C TRP A 121 -9.35 10.74 -2.32
N ASP A 122 -8.28 9.94 -2.31
CA ASP A 122 -7.56 9.54 -3.52
C ASP A 122 -8.48 8.75 -4.47
N GLN A 123 -9.32 7.87 -3.93
CA GLN A 123 -10.35 7.16 -4.70
C GLN A 123 -11.31 8.14 -5.39
N ILE A 124 -11.81 9.15 -4.68
CA ILE A 124 -12.70 10.18 -5.24
C ILE A 124 -12.02 10.93 -6.39
N GLN A 125 -10.74 11.28 -6.23
CA GLN A 125 -9.97 11.95 -7.29
C GLN A 125 -9.81 11.06 -8.53
N ILE A 126 -9.45 9.79 -8.33
CA ILE A 126 -9.30 8.82 -9.42
C ILE A 126 -10.62 8.61 -10.15
N GLN A 127 -11.72 8.42 -9.43
CA GLN A 127 -13.06 8.26 -10.01
C GLN A 127 -13.47 9.49 -10.81
N TYR A 128 -13.28 10.69 -10.27
CA TYR A 128 -13.59 11.93 -10.97
C TYR A 128 -12.74 12.10 -12.25
N ALA A 129 -11.43 11.85 -12.16
CA ALA A 129 -10.55 11.88 -13.32
C ALA A 129 -10.93 10.84 -14.38
N ALA A 130 -11.34 9.65 -13.96
CA ALA A 130 -11.82 8.59 -14.86
C ALA A 130 -13.10 8.99 -15.59
N ILE A 131 -14.04 9.66 -14.91
CA ILE A 131 -15.27 10.20 -15.54
C ILE A 131 -14.93 11.26 -16.60
N LEU A 132 -14.03 12.20 -16.27
CA LEU A 132 -13.58 13.22 -17.23
C LEU A 132 -12.85 12.59 -18.44
N ARG A 133 -12.05 11.56 -18.19
CA ARG A 133 -11.34 10.84 -19.26
C ARG A 133 -12.29 10.01 -20.12
N SER A 134 -13.29 9.35 -19.51
CA SER A 134 -14.26 8.52 -20.24
C SER A 134 -15.11 9.35 -21.19
N GLN A 135 -15.47 10.58 -20.80
CA GLN A 135 -16.13 11.55 -21.69
C GLN A 135 -15.37 11.78 -22.99
N LYS A 136 -14.03 11.78 -22.96
CA LYS A 136 -13.19 11.96 -24.17
C LYS A 136 -13.06 10.70 -25.00
N ILE A 137 -13.09 9.51 -24.38
CA ILE A 137 -12.86 8.23 -25.05
C ILE A 137 -14.14 7.67 -25.66
N MET A 138 -15.26 7.80 -24.95
CA MET A 138 -16.55 7.23 -25.33
C MET A 138 -17.45 8.22 -26.08
N TRP A 139 -16.93 9.39 -26.45
CA TRP A 139 -17.68 10.41 -27.18
C TRP A 139 -18.16 9.88 -28.53
N VAL A 140 -19.47 10.01 -28.79
CA VAL A 140 -20.09 9.72 -30.09
C VAL A 140 -20.16 11.04 -30.86
N ASN A 141 -19.52 11.12 -32.02
CA ASN A 141 -19.44 12.40 -32.76
C ASN A 141 -20.74 12.74 -33.51
N ASP A 142 -21.44 11.72 -34.02
CA ASP A 142 -22.63 11.88 -34.86
C ASP A 142 -23.49 10.59 -34.85
N ALA A 143 -24.74 10.69 -35.31
CA ALA A 143 -25.69 9.57 -35.42
C ALA A 143 -25.17 8.40 -36.27
N ASN A 144 -24.22 8.67 -37.18
CA ASN A 144 -23.61 7.65 -38.05
C ASN A 144 -22.26 7.12 -37.53
N ASP A 145 -21.82 7.50 -36.33
CA ASP A 145 -20.57 7.04 -35.70
C ASP A 145 -20.66 5.56 -35.31
N SER A 146 -20.55 4.70 -36.32
CA SER A 146 -20.51 3.24 -36.17
C SER A 146 -19.08 2.74 -36.20
N THR A 147 -18.71 1.91 -35.22
CA THR A 147 -17.41 1.24 -35.21
C THR A 147 -17.61 -0.18 -35.71
N LYS A 148 -16.84 -0.56 -36.73
CA LYS A 148 -16.80 -1.91 -37.25
C LYS A 148 -15.47 -2.53 -36.87
N ALA A 149 -15.47 -3.51 -35.97
CA ALA A 149 -14.28 -4.26 -35.61
C ALA A 149 -14.36 -5.66 -36.23
N LEU A 150 -13.27 -6.08 -36.89
CA LEU A 150 -13.17 -7.43 -37.43
C LEU A 150 -12.85 -8.40 -36.29
N THR A 151 -13.81 -9.24 -35.91
CA THR A 151 -13.69 -10.07 -34.71
C THR A 151 -13.22 -11.48 -35.04
N LYS A 152 -13.57 -11.99 -36.23
CA LYS A 152 -13.14 -13.32 -36.69
C LYS A 152 -12.88 -13.35 -38.18
N VAL A 153 -11.76 -13.95 -38.55
CA VAL A 153 -11.42 -14.35 -39.92
C VAL A 153 -11.33 -15.87 -39.94
N LYS A 154 -12.27 -16.53 -40.62
CA LYS A 154 -12.16 -17.96 -40.93
C LYS A 154 -11.63 -18.10 -42.35
N GLY A 155 -10.53 -18.84 -42.49
CA GLY A 155 -9.96 -19.21 -43.79
C GLY A 155 -9.78 -20.73 -43.86
N GLY A 156 -9.94 -21.28 -45.05
CA GLY A 156 -9.72 -22.71 -45.31
C GLY A 156 -8.22 -23.03 -45.31
N LEU A 157 -7.79 -23.98 -44.47
CA LEU A 157 -6.51 -24.66 -44.67
C LEU A 157 -6.75 -25.88 -45.57
N LYS A 158 -5.98 -26.04 -46.65
CA LYS A 158 -5.93 -27.31 -47.38
C LYS A 158 -4.61 -28.01 -47.11
N VAL A 159 -4.66 -29.33 -47.11
CA VAL A 159 -3.48 -30.18 -47.04
C VAL A 159 -3.13 -30.55 -48.48
N ASP A 160 -1.89 -30.29 -48.89
CA ASP A 160 -1.41 -30.68 -50.21
C ASP A 160 -1.22 -32.21 -50.28
N SER A 161 -1.01 -32.71 -51.50
CA SER A 161 -0.76 -34.12 -51.86
C SER A 161 0.36 -34.78 -51.03
N GLU A 162 1.25 -33.98 -50.46
CA GLU A 162 2.41 -34.39 -49.64
C GLU A 162 2.14 -34.34 -48.12
N GLY A 163 0.92 -34.02 -47.68
CA GLY A 163 0.54 -33.96 -46.27
C GLY A 163 0.85 -32.63 -45.57
N ASN A 164 1.34 -31.64 -46.31
CA ASN A 164 1.69 -30.32 -45.77
C ASN A 164 0.49 -29.36 -45.76
N LEU A 165 0.30 -28.62 -44.66
CA LEU A 165 -0.73 -27.58 -44.56
C LEU A 165 -0.34 -26.36 -45.42
N VAL A 166 -1.12 -26.09 -46.47
CA VAL A 166 -0.96 -24.92 -47.33
C VAL A 166 -2.12 -23.96 -47.08
N LYS A 167 -1.80 -22.70 -46.77
CA LYS A 167 -2.80 -21.64 -46.60
C LYS A 167 -3.48 -21.38 -47.94
N VAL A 168 -4.76 -21.71 -48.06
CA VAL A 168 -5.56 -21.32 -49.22
C VAL A 168 -6.07 -19.93 -48.96
N ALA A 169 -5.64 -18.97 -49.78
CA ALA A 169 -5.89 -17.55 -49.59
C ALA A 169 -7.34 -17.15 -49.97
N PHE A 170 -8.34 -17.81 -49.41
CA PHE A 170 -9.74 -17.39 -49.49
C PHE A 170 -10.31 -17.29 -48.07
N ALA A 171 -10.65 -16.07 -47.66
CA ALA A 171 -11.45 -15.83 -46.46
C ALA A 171 -12.87 -16.35 -46.76
N GLU A 172 -13.32 -17.34 -46.01
CA GLU A 172 -14.60 -18.02 -46.24
C GLU A 172 -15.74 -17.24 -45.57
N GLU A 173 -15.49 -16.67 -44.39
CA GLU A 173 -16.42 -15.81 -43.68
C GLU A 173 -15.69 -14.69 -42.92
N LEU A 174 -16.20 -13.46 -43.03
CA LEU A 174 -15.77 -12.29 -42.25
C LEU A 174 -16.90 -11.93 -41.28
N GLN A 175 -16.64 -12.02 -39.97
CA GLN A 175 -17.59 -11.60 -38.95
C GLN A 175 -17.14 -10.27 -38.35
N TYR A 176 -18.00 -9.26 -38.46
CA TYR A 176 -17.80 -7.94 -37.87
C TYR A 176 -18.66 -7.80 -36.62
N ASP A 177 -18.07 -7.26 -35.56
CA ASP A 177 -18.83 -6.72 -34.44
C ASP A 177 -19.07 -5.23 -34.70
N ASN A 178 -20.34 -4.87 -34.86
CA ASN A 178 -20.75 -3.53 -35.25
C ASN A 178 -21.38 -2.85 -34.03
N GLN A 179 -20.71 -1.81 -33.54
CA GLN A 179 -21.26 -0.95 -32.49
C GLN A 179 -21.87 0.30 -33.14
N TYR A 180 -23.19 0.44 -33.02
CA TYR A 180 -23.94 1.60 -33.52
C TYR A 180 -23.83 2.80 -32.58
N ALA A 181 -24.00 4.00 -33.11
CA ALA A 181 -23.88 5.26 -32.36
C ALA A 181 -24.83 5.31 -31.15
N TRP A 182 -26.10 4.93 -31.33
CA TRP A 182 -27.09 4.91 -30.25
C TRP A 182 -26.75 3.91 -29.14
N ASP A 183 -26.20 2.73 -29.48
CA ASP A 183 -25.79 1.72 -28.51
C ASP A 183 -24.57 2.17 -27.71
N LYS A 184 -23.57 2.79 -28.38
CA LYS A 184 -22.43 3.43 -27.71
C LYS A 184 -22.89 4.52 -26.74
N GLN A 185 -23.81 5.38 -27.18
CA GLN A 185 -24.34 6.47 -26.36
C GLN A 185 -25.12 5.95 -25.15
N ALA A 186 -25.99 4.95 -25.34
CA ALA A 186 -26.73 4.32 -24.25
C ALA A 186 -25.79 3.65 -23.23
N ASN A 187 -24.78 2.91 -23.72
CA ASN A 187 -23.76 2.28 -22.87
C ASN A 187 -22.93 3.34 -22.13
N PHE A 188 -22.57 4.44 -22.78
CA PHE A 188 -21.86 5.55 -22.16
C PHE A 188 -22.68 6.20 -21.04
N LEU A 189 -23.93 6.57 -21.30
CA LEU A 189 -24.82 7.18 -20.29
C LEU A 189 -25.07 6.23 -19.11
N SER A 190 -25.25 4.94 -19.39
CA SER A 190 -25.40 3.91 -18.36
C SER A 190 -24.13 3.76 -17.51
N ALA A 191 -22.96 3.66 -18.13
CA ALA A 191 -21.68 3.58 -17.41
C ALA A 191 -21.38 4.86 -16.61
N GLN A 192 -21.66 6.02 -17.18
CA GLN A 192 -21.45 7.32 -16.54
C GLN A 192 -22.39 7.51 -15.34
N SER A 193 -23.67 7.17 -15.46
CA SER A 193 -24.63 7.27 -14.35
C SER A 193 -24.23 6.41 -13.16
N ARG A 194 -23.75 5.19 -13.40
CA ARG A 194 -23.21 4.30 -12.36
C ARG A 194 -21.95 4.89 -11.71
N ALA A 195 -21.00 5.37 -12.51
CA ALA A 195 -19.78 5.98 -12.00
C ALA A 195 -20.06 7.24 -11.15
N ILE A 196 -21.02 8.07 -11.55
CA ILE A 196 -21.45 9.25 -10.79
C ILE A 196 -22.17 8.86 -9.49
N ALA A 197 -22.97 7.79 -9.50
CA ALA A 197 -23.63 7.29 -8.30
C ALA A 197 -22.62 6.81 -7.26
N GLU A 198 -21.62 6.05 -7.69
CA GLU A 198 -20.50 5.62 -6.84
C GLU A 198 -19.71 6.81 -6.31
N LEU A 199 -19.38 7.78 -7.16
CA LEU A 199 -18.69 9.01 -6.74
C LEU A 199 -19.47 9.75 -5.66
N ARG A 200 -20.80 9.91 -5.81
CA ARG A 200 -21.64 10.53 -4.76
C ARG A 200 -21.62 9.75 -3.46
N SER A 201 -21.64 8.42 -3.53
CA SER A 201 -21.53 7.54 -2.36
C SER A 201 -20.19 7.71 -1.64
N SER A 202 -19.07 7.70 -2.39
CA SER A 202 -17.73 7.92 -1.84
C SER A 202 -17.59 9.31 -1.23
N ILE A 203 -18.11 10.35 -1.87
CA ILE A 203 -18.11 11.72 -1.33
C ILE A 203 -18.91 11.80 -0.03
N LYS A 204 -20.04 11.12 0.06
CA LYS A 204 -20.82 11.05 1.30
C LYS A 204 -20.02 10.37 2.41
N GLN A 205 -19.45 9.20 2.15
CA GLN A 205 -18.60 8.48 3.12
C GLN A 205 -17.42 9.34 3.58
N PHE A 206 -16.82 10.13 2.69
CA PHE A 206 -15.74 11.04 3.03
C PHE A 206 -16.24 12.15 3.96
N ASN A 207 -17.36 12.78 3.65
CA ASN A 207 -17.93 13.83 4.50
C ASN A 207 -18.36 13.31 5.88
N ASP A 208 -18.79 12.05 5.98
CA ASP A 208 -19.17 11.41 7.25
C ASP A 208 -17.93 11.08 8.12
N MET A 209 -16.78 10.80 7.51
CA MET A 209 -15.52 10.49 8.22
C MET A 209 -14.59 11.70 8.43
N ALA A 210 -14.65 12.71 7.57
CA ALA A 210 -13.78 13.86 7.61
C ALA A 210 -14.22 14.87 8.69
N HIS A 211 -13.24 15.56 9.27
CA HIS A 211 -13.50 16.64 10.22
C HIS A 211 -14.20 17.83 9.55
N GLU A 212 -14.98 18.60 10.32
CA GLU A 212 -15.80 19.69 9.79
C GLU A 212 -14.99 20.76 9.05
N ASP A 213 -13.79 21.06 9.54
CA ASP A 213 -12.86 22.09 9.04
C ASP A 213 -11.90 21.60 7.94
N ASP A 214 -12.11 20.40 7.40
CA ASP A 214 -11.21 19.86 6.38
C ASP A 214 -11.31 20.66 5.07
N THR A 215 -10.18 21.27 4.68
CA THR A 215 -10.04 22.04 3.41
C THR A 215 -10.46 21.25 2.16
N ARG A 216 -10.45 19.91 2.22
CA ARG A 216 -10.88 19.04 1.14
C ARG A 216 -12.38 19.09 0.87
N ARG A 217 -13.20 19.48 1.86
CA ARG A 217 -14.66 19.61 1.69
C ARG A 217 -15.04 20.70 0.69
N LEU A 218 -14.31 21.82 0.67
CA LEU A 218 -14.48 22.86 -0.36
C LEU A 218 -14.19 22.33 -1.77
N LYS A 219 -13.15 21.48 -1.90
CA LYS A 219 -12.86 20.84 -3.19
C LYS A 219 -13.96 19.85 -3.58
N LEU A 220 -14.54 19.12 -2.64
CA LEU A 220 -15.67 18.23 -2.89
C LEU A 220 -16.89 18.97 -3.40
N GLU A 221 -17.20 20.13 -2.82
CA GLU A 221 -18.30 20.97 -3.28
C GLU A 221 -18.08 21.41 -4.73
N GLN A 222 -16.86 21.84 -5.08
CA GLN A 222 -16.49 22.17 -6.45
C GLN A 222 -16.63 20.97 -7.40
N LEU A 223 -16.19 19.78 -6.98
CA LEU A 223 -16.35 18.55 -7.75
C LEU A 223 -17.82 18.20 -7.98
N GLN A 224 -18.66 18.31 -6.95
CA GLN A 224 -20.09 18.07 -7.06
C GLN A 224 -20.76 19.06 -8.03
N LEU A 225 -20.41 20.34 -7.96
CA LEU A 225 -20.90 21.35 -8.89
C LEU A 225 -20.50 21.03 -10.33
N ASN A 226 -19.25 20.65 -10.57
CA ASN A 226 -18.80 20.23 -11.90
C ASN A 226 -19.54 19.00 -12.40
N VAL A 227 -19.75 17.98 -11.55
CA VAL A 227 -20.53 16.80 -11.92
C VAL A 227 -21.97 17.18 -12.28
N ASN A 228 -22.60 18.04 -11.51
CA ASN A 228 -23.96 18.50 -11.79
C ASN A 228 -24.03 19.30 -13.10
N LYS A 229 -23.03 20.16 -13.35
CA LYS A 229 -22.89 20.88 -14.62
C LYS A 229 -22.75 19.91 -15.80
N THR A 230 -21.86 18.91 -15.70
CA THR A 230 -21.71 17.90 -16.77
C THR A 230 -22.98 17.10 -17.00
N LYS A 231 -23.73 16.78 -15.92
CA LYS A 231 -25.02 16.10 -16.05
C LYS A 231 -26.04 16.98 -16.78
N ALA A 232 -26.08 18.28 -16.45
CA ALA A 232 -26.96 19.24 -17.10
C ALA A 232 -26.62 19.44 -18.59
N GLU A 233 -25.33 19.53 -18.93
CA GLU A 233 -24.87 19.60 -20.32
C GLU A 233 -25.25 18.33 -21.10
N VAL A 234 -25.04 17.15 -20.50
CA VAL A 234 -25.44 15.87 -21.10
C VAL A 234 -26.96 15.78 -21.29
N SER A 235 -27.76 16.27 -20.33
CA SER A 235 -29.21 16.29 -20.50
C SER A 235 -29.66 17.27 -21.57
N LEU A 236 -29.03 18.44 -21.68
CA LEU A 236 -29.37 19.43 -22.70
C LEU A 236 -29.08 18.87 -24.11
N LEU A 237 -27.91 18.24 -24.29
CA LEU A 237 -27.54 17.53 -25.54
C LEU A 237 -28.47 16.34 -25.86
N SER A 238 -29.15 15.78 -24.86
CA SER A 238 -30.13 14.71 -25.04
C SER A 238 -31.54 15.23 -25.33
N ASN A 239 -31.80 16.51 -25.05
CA ASN A 239 -33.13 17.14 -25.13
C ASN A 239 -33.23 18.15 -26.29
N ASP A 240 -32.33 18.10 -27.27
CA ASP A 240 -32.57 18.68 -28.60
C ASP A 240 -33.59 17.82 -29.40
N GLU A 241 -34.62 17.29 -28.73
CA GLU A 241 -35.93 17.14 -29.35
C GLU A 241 -36.51 18.55 -29.36
N GLU A 242 -36.52 19.19 -30.53
CA GLU A 242 -37.31 20.39 -30.77
C GLU A 242 -38.69 20.18 -30.13
N GLU A 243 -38.96 20.92 -29.06
CA GLU A 243 -40.31 21.07 -28.53
C GLU A 243 -41.09 21.78 -29.64
N TYR A 244 -41.64 21.00 -30.56
CA TYR A 244 -42.70 21.46 -31.44
C TYR A 244 -43.82 21.83 -30.47
N GLU A 245 -43.96 23.13 -30.17
CA GLU A 245 -45.22 23.67 -29.69
C GLU A 245 -46.27 23.14 -30.68
N ASP A 246 -47.13 22.24 -30.20
CA ASP A 246 -48.27 21.72 -30.96
C ASP A 246 -49.10 22.94 -31.37
N ASP A 247 -48.90 23.40 -32.61
CA ASP A 247 -49.46 24.62 -33.20
C ASP A 247 -50.96 24.50 -33.50
N GLY A 248 -51.62 23.53 -32.88
CA GLY A 248 -53.02 23.19 -33.09
C GLY A 248 -53.28 22.50 -34.43
N PHE A 249 -52.24 22.15 -35.20
CA PHE A 249 -52.40 21.44 -36.47
C PHE A 249 -53.07 20.07 -36.30
N MET A 250 -52.74 19.35 -35.22
CA MET A 250 -53.36 18.06 -34.91
C MET A 250 -54.83 18.20 -34.47
N ASP A 251 -55.18 19.29 -33.79
CA ASP A 251 -56.56 19.58 -33.38
C ASP A 251 -57.41 20.00 -34.60
N ALA A 252 -56.82 20.72 -35.56
CA ALA A 252 -57.46 21.06 -36.83
C ALA A 252 -57.73 19.83 -37.72
N ILE A 253 -56.80 18.87 -37.79
CA ILE A 253 -57.00 17.60 -38.52
C ILE A 253 -58.13 16.78 -37.90
N LYS A 254 -58.20 16.75 -36.56
CA LYS A 254 -59.23 16.00 -35.85
C LYS A 254 -60.61 16.61 -36.05
N GLY A 255 -60.73 17.94 -35.91
CA GLY A 255 -61.98 18.66 -36.18
C GLY A 255 -62.45 18.57 -37.64
N ALA A 256 -61.52 18.56 -38.61
CA ALA A 256 -61.86 18.36 -40.02
C ALA A 256 -62.34 16.93 -40.30
N SER A 257 -61.74 15.92 -39.66
CA SER A 257 -62.20 14.53 -39.78
C SER A 257 -63.62 14.37 -39.23
N GLU A 258 -63.94 14.99 -38.09
CA GLU A 258 -65.24 14.89 -37.43
C GLU A 258 -66.39 15.58 -38.22
N GLN A 259 -66.07 16.57 -39.05
CA GLN A 259 -67.06 17.19 -39.95
C GLN A 259 -67.36 16.36 -41.20
N VAL A 260 -66.38 15.62 -41.74
CA VAL A 260 -66.58 14.82 -42.96
C VAL A 260 -67.45 13.57 -42.70
N TRP A 261 -67.47 13.05 -41.46
CA TRP A 261 -68.26 11.86 -41.11
C TRP A 261 -69.68 12.15 -40.59
N ASN A 262 -70.05 13.43 -40.37
CA ASN A 262 -71.39 13.80 -39.88
C ASN A 262 -72.38 14.24 -40.99
N ASP A 263 -71.91 14.41 -42.23
CA ASP A 263 -72.76 14.85 -43.37
C ASP A 263 -73.39 13.68 -44.17
N GLU A 264 -73.28 12.43 -43.70
CA GLU A 264 -73.87 11.24 -44.38
C GLU A 264 -75.13 10.65 -43.69
N GLU A 265 -75.65 11.27 -42.63
CA GLU A 265 -76.94 10.89 -42.03
C GLU A 265 -77.91 12.09 -41.91
N ALA A 266 -78.52 12.48 -43.04
CA ALA A 266 -79.76 13.28 -43.07
C ALA A 266 -80.61 12.96 -44.30
#